data_AF-A0A349W0R2-F1
#
_entry.id   AF-A0A349W0R2-F1
#
_cell.length_a   1.000
_cell.length_b   1.000
_cell.length_c   1.000
_cell.angle_alpha   90.00
_cell.angle_beta   90.00
_cell.angle_gamma   90.00
#
_symmetry.space_group_name_H-M   'P 1'
#
loop_
_entity.id
_entity.type
_entity.pdbx_description
1 polymer ?
#
loop_
_entity_poly.entity_id
_entity_poly.type
_entity_poly.pdbx_seq_one_letter_code
_entity_poly.pdbx_strand_id
1 'polypeptide(L)' 'MTENMNRIWIGIIIDDQKSHIDHLLEMVEEIGYVQIAKTFSDPQEARIFLRANKVDFMILDVELGRIN' A
#
# COMPACT_ATOMS: atom_id res chain seq x y z
N MET A 1 -10.85 -19.14 -18.65
CA MET A 1 -10.53 -17.77 -18.20
C MET A 1 -9.14 -17.84 -17.60
N THR A 2 -8.11 -17.63 -18.41
CA THR A 2 -6.71 -17.61 -17.95
C THR A 2 -6.36 -16.16 -17.68
N GLU A 3 -6.34 -15.79 -16.40
CA GLU A 3 -5.90 -14.46 -15.97
C GLU A 3 -4.43 -14.25 -16.36
N ASN A 4 -4.12 -13.01 -16.76
CA ASN A 4 -2.78 -12.57 -17.14
C ASN A 4 -1.78 -12.81 -16.00
N MET A 5 -1.03 -13.91 -16.06
CA MET A 5 0.07 -14.25 -15.14
C MET A 5 1.28 -13.30 -15.21
N ASN A 6 1.18 -12.18 -15.94
CA ASN A 6 2.28 -11.22 -16.17
C ASN A 6 1.97 -9.78 -15.69
N ARG A 7 0.83 -9.53 -15.03
CA ARG A 7 0.54 -8.21 -14.48
C ARG A 7 1.07 -8.12 -13.06
N ILE A 8 1.97 -7.18 -12.81
CA ILE A 8 2.32 -6.75 -11.45
C ILE A 8 1.27 -5.74 -10.99
N TRP A 9 0.70 -5.95 -9.81
CA TRP A 9 -0.23 -5.05 -9.16
C TRP A 9 0.55 -4.08 -8.27
N ILE A 10 0.41 -2.78 -8.53
CA ILE A 10 1.12 -1.74 -7.80
C ILE A 10 0.21 -1.18 -6.71
N GLY A 11 0.63 -1.32 -5.45
CA GLY A 11 -0.11 -0.84 -4.29
C GLY A 11 0.61 0.23 -3.49
N ILE A 12 -0.11 0.86 -2.57
CA ILE A 12 0.45 1.67 -1.49
C ILE A 12 -0.17 1.24 -0.15
N ILE A 13 0.51 1.55 0.94
CA ILE A 13 0.00 1.35 2.30
C ILE A 13 -0.07 2.72 2.98
N ILE A 14 -1.18 3.01 3.64
CA ILE A 14 -1.35 4.20 4.47
C ILE A 14 -1.75 3.75 5.87
N ASP A 15 -0.85 3.92 6.83
CA ASP A 15 -0.98 3.47 8.22
C ASP A 15 0.05 4.25 9.06
N ASP A 16 -0.31 4.74 10.25
CA ASP A 16 0.63 5.47 11.12
C ASP A 16 1.42 4.55 12.07
N GLN A 17 1.07 3.25 12.11
CA GLN A 17 1.70 2.25 12.95
C GLN A 17 2.74 1.45 12.16
N LYS A 18 4.02 1.78 12.41
CA LYS A 18 5.16 1.13 11.72
C LYS A 18 5.15 -0.40 11.79
N SER A 19 4.74 -0.98 12.91
CA SER A 19 4.66 -2.44 13.07
C SER A 19 3.67 -3.10 12.10
N HIS A 20 2.56 -2.44 11.80
CA HIS A 20 1.58 -2.96 10.84
C HIS A 20 2.10 -2.84 9.41
N ILE A 21 2.75 -1.71 9.08
CA ILE A 21 3.42 -1.54 7.79
C ILE A 21 4.46 -2.64 7.57
N ASP A 22 5.35 -2.85 8.54
CA ASP A 22 6.45 -3.82 8.40
C ASP A 22 5.89 -5.24 8.19
N HIS A 23 4.85 -5.62 8.96
CA HIS A 23 4.18 -6.91 8.80
C HIS A 23 3.52 -7.07 7.41
N LEU A 24 2.84 -6.05 6.92
CA LEU A 24 2.22 -6.08 5.58
C LEU A 24 3.26 -6.16 4.47
N LEU A 25 4.41 -5.51 4.62
CA LEU A 25 5.50 -5.58 3.65
C LEU A 25 6.07 -7.00 3.59
N GLU A 26 6.32 -7.65 4.74
CA GLU A 26 6.77 -9.05 4.79
C GLU A 26 5.78 -9.98 4.09
N MET A 27 4.47 -9.81 4.33
CA MET A 27 3.44 -10.61 3.66
C MET A 27 3.42 -10.40 2.14
N VAL A 28 3.66 -9.18 1.67
CA VAL A 28 3.63 -8.86 0.24
C VAL A 28 4.88 -9.34 -0.48
N GLU A 29 6.04 -9.39 0.18
CA GLU A 29 7.27 -9.94 -0.41
C GLU A 29 7.12 -11.40 -0.89
N GLU A 30 6.23 -12.17 -0.26
CA GLU A 30 5.92 -13.55 -0.67
C GLU A 30 5.03 -13.62 -1.93
N ILE A 31 4.44 -12.50 -2.37
CA ILE A 31 3.49 -12.44 -3.48
C ILE A 31 4.18 -11.90 -4.74
N GLY A 32 4.68 -12.79 -5.59
CA GLY A 32 5.48 -12.42 -6.78
C GLY A 32 4.81 -11.57 -7.87
N TYR A 33 3.53 -11.23 -7.73
CA TYR A 33 2.79 -10.36 -8.65
C TYR A 33 2.27 -9.08 -7.98
N VAL A 34 2.74 -8.74 -6.78
CA VAL A 34 2.37 -7.52 -6.06
C VAL A 34 3.62 -6.73 -5.71
N GLN A 35 3.56 -5.41 -5.84
CA GLN A 35 4.62 -4.50 -5.44
C GLN A 35 4.03 -3.32 -4.66
N ILE A 36 4.55 -3.04 -3.47
CA ILE A 36 4.23 -1.81 -2.75
C ILE A 36 5.17 -0.69 -3.23
N ALA A 37 4.60 0.31 -3.90
CA ALA A 37 5.36 1.45 -4.43
C ALA A 37 5.83 2.40 -3.34
N LYS A 38 5.00 2.62 -2.31
CA LYS A 38 5.29 3.52 -1.20
C LYS A 38 4.37 3.27 -0.01
N THR A 39 4.85 3.60 1.19
CA THR A 39 4.09 3.61 2.43
C THR A 39 3.98 5.04 2.96
N PHE A 40 2.91 5.35 3.69
CA PHE A 40 2.62 6.69 4.21
C PHE A 40 2.04 6.60 5.62
N SER A 41 2.53 7.43 6.54
CA SER A 41 1.88 7.68 7.83
C SER A 41 1.01 8.94 7.83
N ASP A 42 1.22 9.84 6.86
CA ASP A 42 0.39 11.03 6.66
C ASP A 42 -0.52 10.87 5.43
N PRO A 43 -1.86 10.91 5.60
CA PRO A 43 -2.82 10.86 4.50
C PRO A 43 -2.63 11.99 3.46
N GLN A 44 -2.14 13.17 3.85
CA GLN A 44 -1.90 14.27 2.92
C GLN A 44 -0.75 13.97 1.97
N GLU A 45 0.33 13.36 2.45
CA GLU A 45 1.43 12.91 1.61
C GLU A 45 0.98 11.84 0.62
N ALA A 46 0.18 10.87 1.08
CA ALA A 46 -0.40 9.85 0.22
C ALA A 46 -1.28 10.47 -0.87
N ARG A 47 -2.12 11.45 -0.51
CA ARG A 47 -2.97 12.18 -1.45
C ARG A 47 -2.16 12.98 -2.47
N ILE A 48 -1.01 13.54 -2.10
CA ILE A 48 -0.11 14.20 -3.05
C ILE A 48 0.45 13.18 -4.04
N PHE A 49 0.95 12.05 -3.53
CA PHE A 49 1.51 10.98 -4.35
C PHE A 49 0.50 10.44 -5.37
N LEU A 50 -0.73 10.14 -4.94
CA LEU A 50 -1.79 9.60 -5.78
C LEU A 50 -2.23 10.53 -6.92
N ARG A 51 -1.96 11.84 -6.84
CA ARG A 51 -2.26 12.76 -7.96
C ARG A 51 -1.32 12.60 -9.16
N ALA A 52 -0.10 12.12 -8.91
CA ALA A 52 0.93 11.98 -9.93
C ALA A 52 1.21 10.52 -10.31
N ASN A 53 0.85 9.57 -9.43
CA ASN A 53 1.17 8.16 -9.58
C ASN A 53 -0.11 7.34 -9.65
N LYS A 54 -0.26 6.53 -10.70
CA LYS A 54 -1.32 5.53 -10.79
C LYS A 54 -0.93 4.31 -9.96
N VAL A 55 -1.85 3.87 -9.10
CA VAL A 55 -1.74 2.64 -8.32
C VAL A 55 -2.99 1.81 -8.59
N ASP A 56 -2.89 0.49 -8.49
CA ASP A 56 -4.01 -0.42 -8.71
C ASP A 56 -4.84 -0.63 -7.44
N PHE A 57 -4.21 -0.54 -6.27
CA PHE A 57 -4.88 -0.70 -4.98
C PHE A 57 -4.21 0.10 -3.86
N MET A 58 -4.89 0.17 -2.72
CA MET A 58 -4.43 0.83 -1.50
C MET A 58 -4.90 0.04 -0.29
N ILE A 59 -3.98 -0.16 0.67
CA ILE A 59 -4.31 -0.62 2.01
C ILE A 59 -4.34 0.62 2.90
N LEU A 60 -5.47 0.84 3.57
CA LEU A 60 -5.74 2.06 4.34
C LEU A 60 -6.16 1.70 5.76
N ASP A 61 -5.41 2.17 6.75
CA ASP A 61 -5.87 2.20 8.13
C ASP A 61 -7.02 3.23 8.26
N VAL A 62 -8.18 2.76 8.69
CA VAL A 62 -9.36 3.62 8.87
C VAL A 62 -9.29 4.45 10.15
N GLU A 63 -8.39 4.09 11.07
CA GLU A 63 -8.18 4.77 12.35
C GLU A 63 -6.99 5.73 12.33
N LEU A 64 -6.43 6.02 11.16
CA LEU A 64 -5.30 6.92 10.94
C LEU A 64 -5.41 8.23 11.75
N GLY A 65 -4.40 8.51 12.56
CA GLY A 65 -4.31 9.70 13.40
C GLY A 65 -5.18 9.67 14.66
N ARG A 66 -5.86 8.55 14.97
CA ARG A 66 -6.49 8.36 16.28
C ARG A 66 -5.43 7.95 17.29
N ILE A 67 -5.10 8.89 18.16
CA ILE A 67 -4.38 8.62 19.39
C ILE A 67 -5.37 7.94 20.33
N ASN A 68 -5.14 6.66 20.65
CA ASN A 68 -5.78 6.02 21.80
C ASN A 68 -5.34 6.66 23.11
#